data_AF-A0A9E4IG31-F1
#
_entry.id   AF-A0A9E4IG31-F1
#
_cell.length_a   1.000
_cell.length_b   1.000
_cell.length_c   1.000
_cell.angle_alpha   90.00
_cell.angle_beta   90.00
_cell.angle_gamma   90.00
#
_symmetry.space_group_name_H-M   'P 1'
#
loop_
_entity.id
_entity.type
_entity.pdbx_description
1 polymer ?
#
loop_
_entity_poly.entity_id
_entity_poly.type
_entity_poly.pdbx_seq_one_letter_code
_entity_poly.pdbx_strand_id
1 'polypeptide(L)'
;MIIDFRVRPPFKSFCKLNIYGARDPNPGPGSRPRRVARRSALPILDDRSIERFVEEMNESGIDVAVAMGRNSPAPWGSVLNSDVAELVETYPGDSSGSVRWMAHRRTP
;
A
#
# COMPACT_ATOMS: atom_id res chain seq x y z
N MET A 1 -10.21 10.70 -13.63
CA MET A 1 -8.88 10.06 -13.63
C MET A 1 -8.02 10.61 -12.50
N ILE A 2 -8.01 9.91 -11.36
CA ILE A 2 -7.16 10.15 -10.19
C ILE A 2 -6.09 9.06 -10.14
N ILE A 3 -4.85 9.46 -9.89
CA ILE A 3 -3.70 8.55 -9.77
C ILE A 3 -3.09 8.71 -8.39
N ASP A 4 -3.06 7.64 -7.60
CA ASP A 4 -2.26 7.59 -6.37
C ASP A 4 -0.85 7.08 -6.71
N PHE A 5 0.12 7.99 -6.65
CA PHE A 5 1.51 7.72 -7.01
C PHE A 5 2.32 6.99 -5.94
N ARG A 6 1.78 6.74 -4.74
CA ARG A 6 2.57 6.15 -3.64
C ARG A 6 1.75 5.21 -2.78
N VAL A 7 1.27 4.14 -3.39
CA VAL A 7 0.50 3.11 -2.70
C VAL A 7 1.41 2.00 -2.18
N ARG A 8 1.09 1.53 -0.98
CA ARG A 8 1.64 0.31 -0.37
C ARG A 8 0.46 -0.53 0.08
N PRO A 9 -0.06 -1.42 -0.79
CA PRO A 9 -1.25 -2.20 -0.48
C PRO A 9 -0.95 -3.33 0.50
N PRO A 10 -1.97 -3.86 1.21
CA PRO A 10 -1.81 -5.02 2.09
C PRO A 10 -1.71 -6.31 1.27
N PHE A 11 -0.59 -6.48 0.55
CA PHE A 11 -0.34 -7.64 -0.32
C PHE A 11 1.04 -8.26 -0.04
N LYS A 12 1.09 -9.53 0.34
CA LYS A 12 2.32 -10.32 0.52
C LYS A 12 3.46 -9.58 1.26
N SER A 13 4.63 -9.39 0.64
CA SER A 13 5.79 -8.73 1.28
C SER A 13 5.52 -7.29 1.70
N PHE A 14 4.53 -6.59 1.14
CA PHE A 14 4.13 -5.27 1.64
C PHE A 14 3.63 -5.34 3.09
N CYS A 15 2.92 -6.41 3.48
CA CYS A 15 2.42 -6.60 4.85
C CYS A 15 3.54 -6.76 5.90
N LYS A 16 4.78 -7.01 5.46
CA LYS A 16 5.97 -7.11 6.34
C LYS A 16 6.65 -5.76 6.56
N LEU A 17 6.24 -4.73 5.85
CA LEU A 17 6.80 -3.40 6.04
C LEU A 17 6.47 -2.88 7.44
N ASN A 18 7.36 -2.03 7.97
CA ASN A 18 7.16 -1.35 9.25
C ASN A 18 5.84 -0.56 9.33
N ILE A 19 5.21 -0.34 8.16
CA ILE A 19 3.96 0.37 8.06
C ILE A 19 2.72 -0.40 8.53
N TYR A 20 2.82 -1.72 8.56
CA TYR A 20 1.84 -2.64 9.13
C TYR A 20 2.26 -3.17 10.51
N GLY A 21 3.39 -2.69 11.04
CA GLY A 21 3.89 -3.07 12.35
C GLY A 21 3.04 -2.49 13.49
N ALA A 22 3.24 -3.03 14.70
CA ALA A 22 2.54 -2.59 15.89
C ALA A 22 2.70 -1.08 16.12
N ARG A 23 1.60 -0.42 16.48
CA ARG A 23 1.60 0.99 16.88
C ARG A 23 2.29 1.09 18.23
N ASP A 24 3.21 2.04 18.36
CA ASP A 24 3.68 2.46 19.68
C ASP A 24 2.49 3.11 20.41
N PRO A 25 2.03 2.55 21.55
CA PRO A 25 0.89 3.11 22.28
C PRO A 25 1.20 4.48 22.89
N ASN A 26 2.47 4.86 23.03
CA ASN A 26 2.89 6.16 23.55
C ASN A 26 3.95 6.80 22.65
N PRO A 27 3.57 7.34 21.48
CA PRO A 27 4.52 7.93 20.55
C PRO A 27 5.19 9.15 21.20
N GLY A 28 6.50 9.05 21.47
CA GLY A 28 7.27 10.19 21.96
C GLY A 28 7.30 11.36 20.96
N PRO A 29 7.70 12.58 21.38
CA PRO A 29 7.67 13.79 20.54
C PRO A 29 8.57 13.73 19.27
N GLY A 30 9.46 12.74 19.16
CA GLY A 30 10.25 12.45 17.95
C GLY A 30 9.74 11.25 17.14
N SER A 31 8.70 10.57 17.59
CA SER A 31 8.02 9.52 16.84
C SER A 31 7.42 10.15 15.60
N ARG A 32 7.90 9.74 14.42
CA ARG A 32 7.35 10.23 13.16
C ARG A 32 5.89 9.81 13.15
N PRO A 33 4.91 10.75 13.16
CA PRO A 33 3.56 10.35 12.90
C PRO A 33 3.60 9.66 11.53
N ARG A 34 3.22 8.38 11.48
CA ARG A 34 2.62 7.87 10.27
C ARG A 34 1.56 8.91 9.96
N ARG A 35 1.72 9.69 8.88
CA ARG A 35 0.82 10.80 8.53
C ARG A 35 -0.60 10.26 8.36
N VAL A 36 -1.27 10.11 9.48
CA VAL A 36 -2.70 9.94 9.68
C VAL A 36 -3.10 11.15 10.52
N ALA A 37 -2.66 12.33 10.08
CA ALA A 37 -3.23 13.56 10.57
C ALA A 37 -4.68 13.53 10.07
N ARG A 38 -5.62 13.10 10.94
CA ARG A 38 -7.08 13.23 10.80
C ARG A 38 -7.88 12.09 10.13
N ARG A 39 -7.44 10.83 10.16
CA ARG A 39 -8.37 9.71 9.92
C ARG A 39 -8.33 8.73 11.09
N SER A 40 -9.51 8.40 11.61
CA SER A 40 -9.75 7.23 12.48
C SER A 40 -9.02 6.00 11.92
N ALA A 41 -8.64 5.07 12.79
CA ALA A 41 -8.00 3.81 12.37
C ALA A 41 -8.74 3.24 11.15
N LEU A 42 -8.06 3.16 9.99
CA LEU A 42 -8.65 2.55 8.81
C LEU A 42 -8.72 1.05 9.07
N PRO A 43 -9.92 0.44 9.14
CA PRO A 43 -10.07 -0.98 9.46
C PRO A 43 -9.25 -1.89 8.54
N ILE A 44 -9.01 -1.47 7.30
CA ILE A 44 -8.23 -2.22 6.30
C ILE A 44 -6.76 -2.38 6.67
N LEU A 45 -6.17 -1.44 7.43
CA LEU A 45 -4.81 -1.60 7.92
C LEU A 45 -4.69 -2.79 8.90
N ASP A 46 -5.78 -3.10 9.61
CA ASP A 46 -5.83 -4.16 10.61
C ASP A 46 -6.22 -5.51 9.98
N ASP A 47 -7.20 -5.51 9.06
CA ASP A 47 -7.65 -6.74 8.35
C ASP A 47 -6.65 -7.25 7.31
N ARG A 48 -5.80 -6.36 6.77
CA ARG A 48 -4.79 -6.67 5.74
C ARG A 48 -5.36 -7.41 4.51
N SER A 49 -6.62 -7.17 4.16
CA SER A 49 -7.27 -7.68 2.95
C SER A 49 -7.01 -6.72 1.79
N ILE A 50 -6.50 -7.26 0.68
CA ILE A 50 -6.27 -6.52 -0.56
C ILE A 50 -7.58 -6.23 -1.29
N GLU A 51 -8.56 -7.11 -1.18
CA GLU A 51 -9.88 -7.00 -1.80
C GLU A 51 -10.61 -5.76 -1.27
N ARG A 52 -10.70 -5.62 0.05
CA ARG A 52 -11.28 -4.42 0.67
C ARG A 52 -10.51 -3.16 0.33
N PHE A 53 -9.18 -3.26 0.23
CA PHE A 53 -8.35 -2.12 -0.13
C PHE A 53 -8.67 -1.63 -1.54
N VAL A 54 -8.86 -2.55 -2.48
CA VAL A 54 -9.29 -2.25 -3.86
C VAL A 54 -10.69 -1.64 -3.88
N GLU A 55 -11.63 -2.15 -3.08
CA GLU A 55 -12.98 -1.56 -2.93
C GLU A 55 -12.92 -0.11 -2.45
N GLU A 56 -12.18 0.20 -1.37
CA GLU A 56 -12.01 1.57 -0.87
C GLU A 56 -11.37 2.51 -1.91
N MET A 57 -10.44 1.99 -2.71
CA MET A 57 -9.81 2.75 -3.78
C MET A 57 -10.80 3.10 -4.89
N ASN A 58 -11.64 2.14 -5.29
CA ASN A 58 -12.70 2.35 -6.26
C ASN A 58 -13.73 3.37 -5.73
N GLU A 59 -14.16 3.24 -4.47
CA GLU A 59 -15.08 4.18 -3.80
C GLU A 59 -14.50 5.59 -3.70
N SER A 60 -13.18 5.70 -3.50
CA SER A 60 -12.47 6.97 -3.47
C SER A 60 -12.24 7.59 -4.86
N GLY A 61 -12.66 6.90 -5.93
CA GLY A 61 -12.49 7.33 -7.31
C GLY A 61 -11.05 7.28 -7.81
N ILE A 62 -10.20 6.43 -7.22
CA ILE A 62 -8.82 6.23 -7.66
C ILE A 62 -8.81 5.25 -8.83
N ASP A 63 -8.54 5.76 -10.02
CA ASP A 63 -8.50 4.95 -11.25
C ASP A 63 -7.18 4.15 -11.37
N VAL A 64 -6.09 4.68 -10.84
CA VAL A 64 -4.75 4.10 -10.97
C VAL A 64 -3.96 4.20 -9.67
N ALA A 65 -3.30 3.11 -9.28
CA ALA A 65 -2.32 3.10 -8.20
C ALA A 65 -0.93 2.65 -8.63
N VAL A 66 0.07 3.40 -8.17
CA VAL A 66 1.47 3.05 -8.33
C VAL A 66 1.95 2.29 -7.08
N ALA A 67 2.18 1.00 -7.24
CA ALA A 67 2.80 0.16 -6.23
C ALA A 67 4.30 0.44 -6.18
N MET A 68 4.74 1.03 -5.07
CA MET A 68 6.13 1.42 -4.89
C MET A 68 6.94 0.26 -4.30
N GLY A 69 7.90 -0.25 -5.08
CA GLY A 69 8.94 -1.13 -4.55
C GLY A 69 9.72 -0.47 -3.40
N ARG A 70 10.26 -1.30 -2.51
CA ARG A 70 11.10 -0.84 -1.40
C ARG A 70 12.22 -1.85 -1.18
N ASN A 71 13.46 -1.39 -1.17
CA ASN A 71 14.59 -2.17 -0.68
C ASN A 71 15.26 -1.39 0.44
N SER A 72 15.02 -1.77 1.69
CA SER A 72 15.50 -1.06 2.86
C SER A 72 15.79 -2.05 3.99
N PRO A 73 16.91 -1.89 4.72
CA PRO A 73 17.22 -2.76 5.83
C PRO A 73 16.19 -2.64 6.97
N ALA A 74 16.27 -3.56 7.92
CA ALA A 74 15.54 -3.44 9.18
C ALA A 74 15.82 -2.06 9.84
N PRO A 75 14.82 -1.44 10.51
CA PRO A 75 13.49 -1.98 10.83
C PRO A 75 12.42 -1.72 9.74
N TRP A 76 12.79 -1.13 8.61
CA TRP A 76 11.86 -0.56 7.63
C TRP A 76 11.14 -1.59 6.75
N GLY A 77 11.85 -2.66 6.41
CA GLY A 77 11.40 -3.75 5.55
C GLY A 77 11.60 -3.49 4.06
N SER A 78 11.62 -4.59 3.31
CA SER A 78 11.72 -4.63 1.85
C SER A 78 10.52 -5.34 1.24
N VAL A 79 10.20 -4.98 -0.01
CA VAL A 79 9.17 -5.59 -0.85
C VAL A 79 9.88 -6.36 -1.96
N LEU A 80 9.45 -7.60 -2.20
CA LEU A 80 9.97 -8.42 -3.29
C LEU A 80 9.41 -7.92 -4.63
N ASN A 81 10.28 -7.81 -5.63
CA ASN A 81 9.84 -7.40 -6.98
C ASN A 81 8.86 -8.41 -7.59
N SER A 82 8.98 -9.69 -7.26
CA SER A 82 8.03 -10.75 -7.67
C SER A 82 6.61 -10.46 -7.17
N ASP A 83 6.47 -10.04 -5.92
CA ASP A 83 5.16 -9.74 -5.33
C ASP A 83 4.54 -8.49 -5.95
N VAL A 84 5.37 -7.51 -6.37
CA VAL A 84 4.90 -6.33 -7.10
C VAL A 84 4.43 -6.71 -8.51
N ALA A 85 5.13 -7.62 -9.20
CA ALA A 85 4.73 -8.11 -10.50
C ALA A 85 3.40 -8.86 -10.41
N GLU A 86 3.28 -9.76 -9.44
CA GLU A 86 2.06 -10.53 -9.20
C GLU A 86 0.86 -9.66 -8.84
N LEU A 87 1.06 -8.59 -8.07
CA LEU A 87 -0.01 -7.62 -7.77
C LEU A 87 -0.59 -7.02 -9.06
N VAL A 88 0.27 -6.61 -10.00
CA VAL A 88 -0.15 -6.01 -11.27
C VAL A 88 -0.85 -7.04 -12.16
N GLU A 89 -0.40 -8.29 -12.13
CA GLU A 89 -1.01 -9.39 -12.89
C GLU A 89 -2.37 -9.83 -12.32
N THR A 90 -2.50 -9.83 -10.99
CA THR A 90 -3.73 -10.23 -10.28
C THR A 90 -4.81 -9.16 -10.42
N TYR A 91 -4.43 -7.89 -10.46
CA TYR A 91 -5.34 -6.75 -10.56
C TYR A 91 -4.95 -5.87 -11.77
N PRO A 92 -5.20 -6.33 -13.01
CA PRO A 92 -4.79 -5.61 -14.22
C PRO A 92 -5.57 -4.30 -14.47
N GLY A 93 -6.65 -4.07 -13.70
CA GLY A 93 -7.66 -3.06 -13.98
C GLY A 93 -8.57 -3.51 -15.13
N ASP A 94 -9.83 -3.13 -15.09
CA ASP A 94 -10.80 -3.48 -16.12
C ASP A 94 -11.62 -2.27 -16.59
N SER A 95 -12.37 -2.46 -17.67
CA SER A 95 -13.24 -1.42 -18.22
C SER A 95 -14.46 -1.11 -17.34
N SER A 96 -14.70 -1.89 -16.27
CA SER A 96 -15.80 -1.66 -15.33
C SER A 96 -15.46 -0.66 -14.22
N GLY A 97 -14.21 -0.18 -14.18
CA GLY A 97 -13.77 0.86 -13.25
C GLY A 97 -12.95 0.34 -12.05
N SER A 98 -12.49 -0.92 -12.09
CA SER A 98 -11.58 -1.42 -11.07
C SER A 98 -10.21 -0.76 -11.17
N VAL A 99 -9.65 -0.36 -10.02
CA VAL A 99 -8.35 0.31 -9.95
C VAL A 99 -7.27 -0.48 -10.66
N ARG A 100 -6.52 0.21 -11.54
CA ARG A 100 -5.39 -0.36 -12.26
C ARG A 100 -4.10 -0.19 -11.48
N TRP A 101 -3.34 -1.27 -11.36
CA TRP A 101 -2.03 -1.24 -10.71
C TRP A 101 -0.89 -1.02 -11.69
N MET A 102 0.08 -0.20 -11.28
CA MET A 102 1.35 0.00 -11.98
C MET A 102 2.53 -0.23 -11.05
N ALA A 103 3.50 -1.01 -11.51
CA ALA A 103 4.74 -1.24 -10.79
C ALA A 103 5.72 -0.09 -11.03
N HIS A 104 6.20 0.55 -9.96
CA HIS A 104 7.39 1.39 -10.06
C HIS A 104 8.64 0.50 -10.17
N ARG A 105 9.07 0.20 -11.40
CA ARG A 105 10.33 -0.49 -11.64
C ARG A 105 11.48 0.50 -11.49
N ARG A 106 12.38 0.27 -10.53
CA ARG A 106 13.75 0.77 -10.66
C ARG A 106 14.49 -0.22 -11.54
N THR A 107 14.88 0.20 -12.74
CA THR A 107 15.91 -0.52 -13.49
C THR A 107 17.19 -0.59 -12.64
N PRO A 108 17.94 -1.71 -12.71
CA PRO A 108 19.23 -1.83 -12.03
C PRO A 108 20.19 -0.71 -12.44
#